data_AF-A0A1G6SF97-F1
#
_entry.id   AF-A0A1G6SF97-F1
#
_cell.length_a   1.000
_cell.length_b   1.000
_cell.length_c   1.000
_cell.angle_alpha   90.00
_cell.angle_beta   90.00
_cell.angle_gamma   90.00
#
_symmetry.space_group_name_H-M   'P 1'
#
loop_
_entity.id
_entity.type
_entity.pdbx_description
1 polymer ?
#
loop_
_entity_poly.entity_id
_entity_poly.type
_entity_poly.pdbx_seq_one_letter_code
_entity_poly.pdbx_strand_id
1 'polypeptide(L)'
;MNWLADYFAQRTPALSISLAAWPPLRLGPEGPVLQSPRCLPYPGATLVFRPGGRISQGEQNVELPACYEMRAPTPSQATEWARKADGSAFFESVKIFAPSRYNPDILVTINDSLAFVPVFSADGAPGFSGTCTERAAGAPGDSQMALPWSFQGYITI
;
A
#
# COMPACT_ATOMS: atom_id res chain seq x y z
N MET A 1 -10.23 10.13 -15.51
CA MET A 1 -11.36 9.38 -14.93
C MET A 1 -10.86 8.70 -13.67
N ASN A 2 -11.48 8.91 -12.50
CA ASN A 2 -11.01 8.33 -11.22
C ASN A 2 -11.89 7.14 -10.84
N TRP A 3 -11.72 6.01 -11.55
CA TRP A 3 -12.50 4.79 -11.39
C TRP A 3 -12.51 4.24 -9.95
N LEU A 4 -11.44 4.47 -9.18
CA LEU A 4 -11.36 4.03 -7.80
C LEU A 4 -12.31 4.81 -6.88
N ALA A 5 -12.49 6.11 -7.15
CA ALA A 5 -13.51 6.91 -6.45
C ALA A 5 -14.91 6.38 -6.72
N ASP A 6 -15.19 5.95 -7.96
CA ASP A 6 -16.47 5.33 -8.32
C ASP A 6 -16.68 4.02 -7.55
N TYR A 7 -15.65 3.20 -7.37
CA TYR A 7 -15.75 1.96 -6.59
C TYR A 7 -16.04 2.23 -5.11
N PHE A 8 -15.42 3.25 -4.52
CA PHE A 8 -15.76 3.70 -3.16
C PHE A 8 -17.21 4.19 -3.08
N ALA A 9 -17.67 4.98 -4.05
CA ALA A 9 -19.04 5.49 -4.09
C ALA A 9 -20.08 4.37 -4.24
N GLN A 10 -19.79 3.37 -5.06
CA GLN A 10 -20.63 2.20 -5.30
C GLN A 10 -20.53 1.14 -4.19
N ARG A 11 -19.57 1.29 -3.26
CA ARG A 11 -19.27 0.30 -2.22
C ARG A 11 -18.99 -1.08 -2.83
N THR A 12 -18.23 -1.12 -3.93
CA THR A 12 -17.84 -2.37 -4.59
C THR A 12 -17.23 -3.30 -3.54
N PRO A 13 -17.75 -4.52 -3.35
CA PRO A 13 -17.48 -5.30 -2.12
C PRO A 13 -16.05 -5.80 -2.03
N ALA A 14 -15.42 -6.07 -3.17
CA ALA A 14 -14.06 -6.55 -3.24
C ALA A 14 -13.35 -6.04 -4.49
N LEU A 15 -12.03 -5.89 -4.37
CA LEU A 15 -11.10 -5.59 -5.46
C LEU A 15 -9.96 -6.61 -5.41
N SER A 16 -9.28 -6.85 -6.52
CA SER A 16 -7.98 -7.52 -6.55
C SER A 16 -6.87 -6.48 -6.75
N ILE A 17 -5.77 -6.63 -6.03
CA ILE A 17 -4.58 -5.79 -6.18
C ILE A 17 -3.36 -6.66 -6.48
N SER A 18 -2.66 -6.37 -7.57
CA SER A 18 -1.31 -6.85 -7.85
C SER A 18 -0.33 -5.71 -7.63
N LEU A 19 0.83 -5.99 -7.02
CA LEU A 19 1.72 -4.94 -6.54
C LEU A 19 3.18 -5.41 -6.55
N ALA A 20 4.07 -4.60 -7.08
CA ALA A 20 5.51 -4.73 -6.93
C ALA A 20 6.01 -3.55 -6.08
N ALA A 21 6.77 -3.87 -5.03
CA ALA A 21 7.42 -2.91 -4.14
C ALA A 21 8.94 -3.07 -4.26
N TRP A 22 9.61 -2.03 -4.75
CA TRP A 22 11.07 -1.96 -4.81
C TRP A 22 11.60 -1.31 -3.54
N PRO A 23 12.42 -2.03 -2.76
CA PRO A 23 13.12 -1.41 -1.64
C PRO A 23 14.04 -0.28 -2.11
N PRO A 24 14.35 0.69 -1.24
CA PRO A 24 15.34 1.72 -1.52
C PRO A 24 16.66 1.12 -1.96
N LEU A 25 17.44 1.85 -2.77
CA LEU A 25 18.78 1.40 -3.13
C LEU A 25 19.65 1.32 -1.88
N ARG A 26 20.51 0.30 -1.80
CA ARG A 26 21.56 0.25 -0.76
C ARG A 26 22.82 0.89 -1.32
N LEU A 27 23.54 1.66 -0.51
CA LEU A 27 24.87 2.12 -0.89
C LEU A 27 25.86 0.96 -0.65
N GLY A 28 26.37 0.39 -1.74
CA GLY A 28 27.47 -0.56 -1.74
C GLY A 28 28.82 0.14 -1.97
N PRO A 29 29.93 -0.61 -1.85
CA PRO A 29 31.28 -0.06 -2.07
C PRO A 29 31.46 0.50 -3.49
N GLU A 30 30.78 -0.08 -4.49
CA GLU A 30 30.85 0.31 -5.90
C GLU A 30 29.71 1.26 -6.33
N GLY A 31 28.90 1.76 -5.39
CA GLY A 31 27.75 2.63 -5.65
C GLY A 31 26.39 2.01 -5.31
N PRO A 32 25.28 2.59 -5.81
CA PRO A 32 23.93 2.13 -5.47
C PRO A 32 23.62 0.73 -6.00
N VAL A 33 23.18 -0.15 -5.11
CA VAL A 33 22.82 -1.54 -5.39
C VAL A 33 21.31 -1.69 -5.32
N LEU A 34 20.72 -2.20 -6.41
CA LEU A 34 19.31 -2.54 -6.48
C LEU A 34 18.99 -3.77 -5.64
N GLN A 35 17.90 -3.70 -4.87
CA GLN A 35 17.38 -4.84 -4.12
C GLN A 35 16.28 -5.54 -4.91
N SER A 36 16.12 -6.85 -4.69
CA SER A 36 15.04 -7.63 -5.31
C SER A 36 13.67 -7.07 -4.92
N PRO A 37 12.74 -6.92 -5.90
CA PRO A 37 11.40 -6.43 -5.61
C PRO A 37 10.61 -7.43 -4.75
N ARG A 38 9.70 -6.88 -3.93
CA ARG A 38 8.71 -7.65 -3.19
C ARG A 38 7.42 -7.63 -4.00
N CYS A 39 7.01 -8.80 -4.49
CA CYS A 39 5.89 -8.93 -5.39
C CYS A 39 4.68 -9.58 -4.71
N LEU A 40 3.52 -9.02 -5.03
CA LEU A 40 2.18 -9.57 -4.88
C LEU A 40 1.72 -9.88 -6.32
N PRO A 41 1.88 -11.13 -6.80
CA PRO A 41 1.73 -11.50 -8.21
C PRO A 41 0.27 -11.40 -8.68
N TYR A 42 0.02 -11.53 -9.98
CA TYR A 42 -1.33 -11.61 -10.52
C TYR A 42 -1.81 -13.07 -10.64
N PRO A 43 -3.04 -13.43 -10.22
CA PRO A 43 -3.99 -12.59 -9.49
C PRO A 43 -3.53 -12.35 -8.05
N GLY A 44 -3.58 -11.08 -7.61
CA GLY A 44 -2.98 -10.67 -6.35
C GLY A 44 -3.91 -10.79 -5.15
N ALA A 45 -3.73 -9.92 -4.16
CA ALA A 45 -4.54 -10.00 -2.95
C ALA A 45 -5.96 -9.49 -3.19
N THR A 46 -6.93 -10.13 -2.55
CA THR A 46 -8.29 -9.60 -2.46
C THR A 46 -8.35 -8.52 -1.39
N LEU A 47 -8.78 -7.32 -1.76
CA LEU A 47 -9.13 -6.26 -0.83
C LEU A 47 -10.64 -6.23 -0.62
N VAL A 48 -11.10 -6.12 0.62
CA VAL A 48 -12.52 -6.10 0.99
C VAL A 48 -12.90 -4.70 1.43
N PHE A 49 -14.04 -4.20 0.95
CA PHE A 49 -14.55 -2.90 1.33
C PHE A 49 -14.96 -2.85 2.81
N ARG A 50 -14.56 -1.79 3.48
CA ARG A 50 -15.01 -1.39 4.79
C ARG A 50 -15.58 0.03 4.73
N PRO A 51 -16.83 0.25 5.17
CA PRO A 51 -17.40 1.59 5.22
C PRO A 51 -16.64 2.46 6.24
N GLY A 52 -16.63 3.77 5.97
CA GLY A 52 -16.14 4.75 6.93
C GLY A 52 -16.97 4.75 8.22
N GLY A 53 -16.39 5.28 9.28
CA GLY A 53 -16.99 5.26 10.62
C GLY A 53 -16.77 6.55 11.37
N ARG A 54 -17.41 6.67 12.53
CA ARG A 54 -17.15 7.76 13.48
C ARG A 54 -16.78 7.16 14.82
N ILE A 55 -15.67 7.61 15.38
CA ILE A 55 -15.23 7.26 16.71
C ILE A 55 -15.42 8.49 17.59
N SER A 56 -16.22 8.35 18.64
CA SER A 56 -16.33 9.35 19.70
C SER A 56 -15.39 8.96 20.85
N GLN A 57 -14.39 9.78 21.14
CA GLN A 57 -13.58 9.69 22.36
C GLN A 57 -13.75 10.97 23.18
N GLY A 58 -14.55 10.90 24.25
CA GLY A 58 -14.92 12.07 25.04
C GLY A 58 -15.66 13.09 24.17
N GLU A 59 -15.15 14.31 24.11
CA GLU A 59 -15.69 15.39 23.27
C GLU A 59 -15.19 15.35 21.81
N GLN A 60 -14.20 14.50 21.50
CA GLN A 60 -13.66 14.41 20.15
C GLN A 60 -14.45 13.42 19.30
N ASN A 61 -14.90 13.89 18.13
CA ASN A 61 -15.56 13.07 17.12
C ASN A 61 -14.63 12.94 15.90
N VAL A 62 -14.02 11.77 15.75
CA VAL A 62 -13.07 11.44 14.68
C VAL A 62 -13.78 10.66 13.59
N GLU A 63 -13.81 11.22 12.39
CA GLU A 63 -14.31 10.55 11.19
C GLU A 63 -13.19 9.70 10.57
N LEU A 64 -13.47 8.42 10.40
CA LEU A 64 -12.61 7.46 9.72
C LEU A 64 -13.03 7.31 8.26
N PRO A 65 -12.11 7.41 7.29
CA PRO A 65 -12.43 7.15 5.90
C PRO A 65 -12.84 5.70 5.67
N ALA A 66 -13.65 5.49 4.62
CA ALA A 66 -13.84 4.16 4.07
C ALA A 66 -12.51 3.61 3.55
N CYS A 67 -12.32 2.30 3.59
CA CYS A 67 -11.10 1.68 3.09
C CYS A 67 -11.37 0.31 2.47
N TYR A 68 -10.50 -0.07 1.54
CA TYR A 68 -10.34 -1.44 1.10
C TYR A 68 -9.20 -2.07 1.87
N GLU A 69 -9.41 -3.26 2.43
CA GLU A 69 -8.39 -3.94 3.23
C GLU A 69 -8.12 -5.36 2.76
N MET A 70 -6.84 -5.71 2.72
CA MET A 70 -6.39 -7.03 2.33
C MET A 70 -7.00 -8.11 3.21
N ARG A 71 -7.66 -9.08 2.56
CA ARG A 71 -8.05 -10.33 3.17
C ARG A 71 -6.80 -11.19 3.42
N ALA A 72 -6.80 -11.93 4.52
CA ALA A 72 -5.72 -12.89 4.79
C ALA A 72 -5.52 -13.84 3.58
N PRO A 73 -4.27 -14.11 3.18
CA PRO A 73 -3.99 -15.00 2.06
C PRO A 73 -4.48 -16.41 2.35
N THR A 74 -4.90 -17.12 1.30
CA THR A 74 -4.99 -18.58 1.35
C THR A 74 -3.60 -19.21 1.46
N PRO A 75 -3.46 -20.48 1.88
CA PRO A 75 -2.15 -21.15 1.94
C PRO A 75 -1.39 -21.18 0.61
N SER A 76 -2.12 -21.31 -0.51
CA SER A 76 -1.52 -21.25 -1.85
C SER A 76 -0.98 -19.85 -2.15
N GLN A 77 -1.79 -18.82 -1.94
CA GLN A 77 -1.37 -17.41 -2.12
C GLN A 77 -0.18 -17.06 -1.25
N ALA A 78 -0.20 -17.47 0.02
CA ALA A 78 0.89 -17.19 0.95
C ALA A 78 2.25 -17.73 0.43
N THR A 79 2.25 -18.83 -0.33
CA THR A 79 3.49 -19.44 -0.85
C THR A 79 4.10 -18.61 -2.00
N GLU A 80 3.25 -17.96 -2.80
CA GLU A 80 3.67 -17.17 -3.96
C GLU A 80 4.04 -15.72 -3.61
N TRP A 81 3.52 -15.21 -2.50
CA TRP A 81 3.78 -13.84 -2.07
C TRP A 81 5.20 -13.67 -1.56
N ALA A 82 5.76 -12.48 -1.81
CA ALA A 82 7.11 -12.14 -1.35
C ALA A 82 7.27 -12.36 0.16
N ARG A 83 8.44 -12.90 0.53
CA ARG A 83 8.82 -13.17 1.91
C ARG A 83 9.94 -12.25 2.40
N LYS A 84 9.96 -12.00 3.70
CA LYS A 84 11.09 -11.38 4.41
C LYS A 84 12.21 -12.41 4.62
N ALA A 85 13.34 -11.95 5.14
CA ALA A 85 14.52 -12.81 5.38
C ALA A 85 14.25 -13.92 6.42
N ASP A 86 13.34 -13.67 7.36
CA ASP A 86 12.90 -14.63 8.38
C ASP A 86 11.82 -15.61 7.86
N GLY A 87 11.45 -15.54 6.57
CA GLY A 87 10.43 -16.38 5.95
C GLY A 87 8.99 -15.90 6.17
N SER A 88 8.75 -14.85 6.95
CA SER A 88 7.42 -14.23 7.10
C SER A 88 6.98 -13.54 5.81
N ALA A 89 5.67 -13.32 5.64
CA ALA A 89 5.16 -12.60 4.46
C ALA A 89 5.63 -11.14 4.49
N PHE A 90 6.07 -10.61 3.35
CA PHE A 90 6.36 -9.19 3.23
C PHE A 90 5.07 -8.37 3.25
N PHE A 91 4.04 -8.78 2.51
CA PHE A 91 2.73 -8.14 2.53
C PHE A 91 1.86 -8.78 3.61
N GLU A 92 1.88 -8.18 4.80
CA GLU A 92 1.03 -8.58 5.94
C GLU A 92 -0.30 -7.84 5.93
N SER A 93 -0.27 -6.57 5.53
CA SER A 93 -1.47 -5.76 5.28
C SER A 93 -1.27 -4.87 4.06
N VAL A 94 -2.33 -4.72 3.27
CA VAL A 94 -2.42 -3.69 2.23
C VAL A 94 -3.78 -3.02 2.39
N LYS A 95 -3.81 -1.69 2.49
CA LYS A 95 -5.04 -0.92 2.62
C LYS A 95 -5.06 0.20 1.61
N ILE A 96 -6.25 0.53 1.11
CA ILE A 96 -6.50 1.69 0.27
C ILE A 96 -7.57 2.52 0.97
N PHE A 97 -7.23 3.73 1.39
CA PHE A 97 -8.14 4.65 2.05
C PHE A 97 -8.74 5.61 1.04
N ALA A 98 -10.04 5.85 1.17
CA ALA A 98 -10.72 6.93 0.46
C ALA A 98 -10.22 8.30 0.96
N PRO A 99 -10.33 9.34 0.12
CA PRO A 99 -10.18 10.72 0.55
C PRO A 99 -10.99 11.03 1.81
N SER A 100 -10.42 11.87 2.67
CA SER A 100 -11.00 12.30 3.94
C SER A 100 -10.69 13.77 4.20
N ARG A 101 -11.30 14.32 5.25
CA ARG A 101 -10.96 15.68 5.73
C ARG A 101 -9.50 15.84 6.18
N TYR A 102 -8.82 14.75 6.51
CA TYR A 102 -7.44 14.76 7.00
C TYR A 102 -6.41 14.49 5.89
N ASN A 103 -6.81 13.75 4.86
CA ASN A 103 -6.02 13.49 3.68
C ASN A 103 -6.94 13.54 2.45
N PRO A 104 -6.84 14.58 1.60
CA PRO A 104 -7.72 14.74 0.44
C PRO A 104 -7.42 13.73 -0.68
N ASP A 105 -6.30 13.01 -0.59
CA ASP A 105 -5.88 12.04 -1.59
C ASP A 105 -6.23 10.61 -1.17
N ILE A 106 -6.31 9.72 -2.18
CA ILE A 106 -6.32 8.28 -1.94
C ILE A 106 -4.97 7.91 -1.33
N LEU A 107 -4.99 7.10 -0.27
CA LEU A 107 -3.78 6.65 0.40
C LEU A 107 -3.68 5.13 0.35
N VAL A 108 -2.56 4.61 -0.14
CA VAL A 108 -2.23 3.20 -0.03
C VAL A 108 -1.27 3.01 1.14
N THR A 109 -1.57 2.06 2.02
CA THR A 109 -0.65 1.63 3.08
C THR A 109 -0.27 0.18 2.92
N ILE A 110 0.98 -0.15 3.26
CA ILE A 110 1.51 -1.50 3.31
C ILE A 110 2.10 -1.73 4.70
N ASN A 111 1.66 -2.78 5.37
CA ASN A 111 2.06 -3.16 6.73
C ASN A 111 1.92 -2.03 7.76
N ASP A 112 1.08 -1.03 7.47
CA ASP A 112 0.92 0.21 8.22
C ASP A 112 2.23 1.04 8.45
N SER A 113 3.35 0.65 7.82
CA SER A 113 4.67 1.31 7.93
C SER A 113 5.07 2.09 6.67
N LEU A 114 4.57 1.66 5.51
CA LEU A 114 4.77 2.34 4.22
C LEU A 114 3.44 2.95 3.79
N ALA A 115 3.47 4.20 3.36
CA ALA A 115 2.27 4.93 2.96
C ALA A 115 2.58 5.86 1.79
N PHE A 116 1.80 5.76 0.71
CA PHE A 116 1.99 6.58 -0.49
C PHE A 116 0.65 6.95 -1.14
N VAL A 117 0.65 8.08 -1.85
CA VAL A 117 -0.45 8.48 -2.72
C VAL A 117 -0.21 7.86 -4.10
N PRO A 118 -1.11 7.03 -4.63
CA PRO A 118 -0.94 6.40 -5.93
C PRO A 118 -1.18 7.43 -7.05
N VAL A 119 -0.29 7.42 -8.05
CA VAL A 119 -0.45 8.13 -9.31
C VAL A 119 -0.99 7.12 -10.33
N PHE A 120 -2.26 7.31 -10.71
CA PHE A 120 -2.94 6.44 -11.66
C PHE A 120 -2.57 6.75 -13.11
N SER A 121 -2.62 5.71 -13.96
CA SER A 121 -2.36 5.85 -15.39
C SER A 121 -3.31 6.84 -16.05
N ALA A 122 -2.75 7.74 -16.86
CA ALA A 122 -3.51 8.81 -17.52
C ALA A 122 -4.45 8.29 -18.62
N ASP A 123 -4.18 7.11 -19.17
CA ASP A 123 -5.00 6.42 -20.16
C ASP A 123 -6.28 5.78 -19.59
N GLY A 124 -6.48 5.85 -18.27
CA GLY A 124 -7.62 5.27 -17.58
C GLY A 124 -7.49 3.78 -17.29
N ALA A 125 -6.37 3.14 -17.63
CA ALA A 125 -6.06 1.79 -17.19
C ALA A 125 -5.96 1.76 -15.65
N PRO A 126 -6.33 0.65 -14.99
CA PRO A 126 -6.31 0.61 -13.54
C PRO A 126 -4.92 0.28 -12.97
N GLY A 127 -3.88 0.75 -13.65
CA GLY A 127 -2.50 0.74 -13.20
C GLY A 127 -2.15 1.99 -12.40
N PHE A 128 -1.24 1.85 -11.45
CA PHE A 128 -0.73 2.95 -10.64
C PHE A 128 0.74 2.81 -10.31
N SER A 129 1.36 3.92 -9.92
CA SER A 129 2.70 3.97 -9.35
C SER A 129 2.71 4.84 -8.09
N GLY A 130 3.75 4.73 -7.26
CA GLY A 130 3.90 5.55 -6.08
C GLY A 130 5.28 5.46 -5.47
N THR A 131 5.60 6.37 -4.56
CA THR A 131 6.85 6.35 -3.79
C THR A 131 6.60 6.77 -2.35
N CYS A 132 7.40 6.29 -1.42
CA CYS A 132 7.43 6.81 -0.06
C CYS A 132 8.79 6.59 0.61
N THR A 133 9.13 7.43 1.58
CA THR A 133 10.22 7.13 2.52
C THR A 133 9.65 6.36 3.71
N GLU A 134 10.34 5.33 4.17
CA GLU A 134 9.94 4.58 5.35
C GLU A 134 9.93 5.50 6.58
N ARG A 135 8.87 5.40 7.40
CA ARG A 135 8.74 6.21 8.60
C ARG A 135 9.68 5.64 9.68
N ALA A 136 10.86 6.24 9.85
CA ALA A 136 11.84 5.79 10.83
C ALA A 136 11.23 5.74 12.24
N ALA A 137 11.16 4.54 12.83
CA ALA A 137 11.00 4.39 14.27
C ALA A 137 12.34 4.82 14.89
N GLY A 138 12.31 5.83 15.77
CA GLY A 138 13.48 6.65 16.09
C GLY A 138 14.73 5.92 16.61
N ALA A 139 15.88 6.34 16.09
CA ALA A 139 17.11 6.71 16.82
C ALA A 139 18.01 7.50 15.85
N PRO A 140 18.55 8.69 16.20
CA PRO A 140 19.43 9.46 15.33
C PRO A 140 20.85 8.92 15.50
N GLY A 141 21.27 8.04 14.60
CA GLY A 141 22.56 7.39 14.73
C GLY A 141 23.12 6.86 13.43
N ASP A 142 22.78 7.47 12.30
CA ASP A 142 23.61 7.45 11.08
C ASP A 142 22.98 8.41 10.06
N SER A 143 23.78 9.33 9.51
CA SER A 143 23.38 10.19 8.39
C SER A 143 23.32 9.40 7.08
N GLN A 144 22.58 8.29 7.07
CA GLN A 144 22.30 7.57 5.84
C GLN A 144 21.17 8.27 5.11
N MET A 145 21.43 8.59 3.84
CA MET A 145 20.44 9.16 2.94
C MET A 145 19.24 8.21 2.85
N ALA A 146 18.09 8.66 3.36
CA ALA A 146 16.85 7.89 3.30
C ALA A 146 16.33 7.87 1.85
N LEU A 147 16.68 6.84 1.10
CA LEU A 147 16.19 6.65 -0.26
C LEU A 147 14.74 6.13 -0.24
N PRO A 148 13.90 6.49 -1.23
CA PRO A 148 12.50 6.11 -1.22
C PRO A 148 12.28 4.67 -1.69
N TRP A 149 11.24 4.05 -1.14
CA TRP A 149 10.57 2.91 -1.73
C TRP A 149 9.84 3.34 -3.00
N SER A 150 9.78 2.44 -3.99
CA SER A 150 8.98 2.63 -5.20
C SER A 150 7.96 1.52 -5.36
N PHE A 151 6.78 1.85 -5.87
CA PHE A 151 5.65 0.94 -6.01
C PHE A 151 5.07 1.03 -7.41
N GLN A 152 4.67 -0.11 -7.96
CA GLN A 152 3.86 -0.20 -9.17
C GLN A 152 2.84 -1.30 -8.99
N GLY A 153 1.60 -1.04 -9.38
CA GLY A 153 0.54 -2.01 -9.19
C GLY A 153 -0.62 -1.84 -10.15
N TYR A 154 -1.57 -2.75 -10.01
CA TYR A 154 -2.74 -2.85 -10.85
C TYR A 154 -3.92 -3.31 -10.00
N ILE A 155 -5.09 -2.69 -10.19
CA ILE A 155 -6.32 -2.98 -9.45
C ILE A 155 -7.39 -3.50 -10.41
N THR A 156 -8.11 -4.54 -10.03
CA THR A 156 -9.28 -5.04 -10.77
C THR A 156 -10.45 -5.33 -9.83
N ILE A 157 -11.61 -5.62 -10.42
CA ILE A 157 -12.77 -6.20 -9.73
C ILE A 157 -12.70 -7.73 -9.89
#